data_AF-A0A1C6FXT8-F1
#
_entry.id   AF-A0A1C6FXT8-F1
#
_cell.length_a   1.000
_cell.length_b   1.000
_cell.length_c   1.000
_cell.angle_alpha   90.00
_cell.angle_beta   90.00
_cell.angle_gamma   90.00
#
_symmetry.space_group_name_H-M   'P 1'
#
loop_
_entity.id
_entity.type
_entity.pdbx_description
1 polymer ?
#
loop_
_entity_poly.entity_id
_entity_poly.type
_entity_poly.pdbx_seq_one_letter_code
_entity_poly.pdbx_strand_id
1 'polypeptide(L)'
;MINYKDECQELARCHAEIVVVDSYDERGIPLFAIRTITKAIGMKSGRNSYWGVAFDEPLSDGSDAVAYSFVLAYSTSHATNDERLKAYHPSWTLTSEDENILIERKHQALKAIDELID
;
A
#
# COMPACT_ATOMS: atom_id res chain seq x y z
N MET A 1 6.23 21.02 6.45
CA MET A 1 6.07 20.36 5.13
C MET A 1 4.95 19.35 5.28
N ILE A 2 3.91 19.47 4.47
CA ILE A 2 2.73 18.59 4.47
C ILE A 2 2.79 17.86 3.13
N ASN A 3 3.45 16.70 3.07
CA ASN A 3 3.82 16.13 1.77
C ASN A 3 2.71 15.33 1.09
N TYR A 4 1.72 14.81 1.82
CA TYR A 4 0.74 13.86 1.27
C TYR A 4 -0.69 14.06 1.80
N LYS A 5 -1.01 15.28 2.25
CA LYS A 5 -2.34 15.54 2.81
C LYS A 5 -3.42 15.38 1.75
N ASP A 6 -3.24 16.05 0.62
CA ASP A 6 -4.26 16.14 -0.41
C ASP A 6 -4.46 14.76 -1.05
N GLU A 7 -3.38 14.01 -1.26
CA GLU A 7 -3.42 12.62 -1.72
C GLU A 7 -4.16 11.70 -0.76
N CYS A 8 -3.84 11.73 0.55
CA CYS A 8 -4.57 10.91 1.53
C CYS A 8 -6.05 11.28 1.60
N GLN A 9 -6.38 12.58 1.51
CA GLN A 9 -7.76 13.06 1.52
C GLN A 9 -8.53 12.60 0.29
N GLU A 10 -7.89 12.61 -0.89
CA GLU A 10 -8.49 12.12 -2.13
C GLU A 10 -8.73 10.61 -2.07
N LEU A 11 -7.74 9.84 -1.65
CA LEU A 11 -7.89 8.39 -1.52
C LEU A 11 -9.03 8.02 -0.54
N ALA A 12 -9.16 8.75 0.57
CA ALA A 12 -10.26 8.55 1.50
C ALA A 12 -11.62 8.97 0.93
N ARG A 13 -11.67 10.05 0.15
CA ARG A 13 -12.89 10.51 -0.53
C ARG A 13 -13.40 9.49 -1.54
N CYS A 14 -12.49 8.82 -2.24
CA CYS A 14 -12.81 7.82 -3.25
C CYS A 14 -13.05 6.42 -2.67
N HIS A 15 -12.88 6.21 -1.34
CA HIS A 15 -12.79 4.88 -0.76
C HIS A 15 -11.83 3.97 -1.53
N ALA A 16 -10.67 4.54 -1.91
CA ALA A 16 -9.70 3.90 -2.76
C ALA A 16 -9.20 2.60 -2.14
N GLU A 17 -8.93 1.62 -2.98
CA GLU A 17 -8.29 0.38 -2.57
C GLU A 17 -6.79 0.51 -2.71
N ILE A 18 -6.05 0.02 -1.73
CA ILE A 18 -4.61 0.15 -1.67
C ILE A 18 -3.93 -1.19 -1.52
N VAL A 19 -2.72 -1.29 -2.05
CA VAL A 19 -1.78 -2.37 -1.78
C VAL A 19 -0.72 -1.90 -0.81
N VAL A 20 -0.53 -2.68 0.25
CA VAL A 20 0.53 -2.48 1.26
C VAL A 20 1.23 -3.81 1.53
N VAL A 21 2.43 -3.76 2.12
CA VAL A 21 3.04 -4.96 2.71
C VAL A 21 2.35 -5.22 4.04
N ASP A 22 1.80 -6.43 4.20
CA ASP A 22 1.20 -6.89 5.44
C ASP A 22 2.24 -7.56 6.32
N SER A 23 2.97 -8.51 5.74
CA SER A 23 3.96 -9.31 6.45
C SER A 23 5.01 -9.86 5.48
N TYR A 24 5.89 -10.70 5.98
CA TYR A 24 6.87 -11.44 5.21
C TYR A 24 6.71 -12.93 5.53
N ASP A 25 6.83 -13.78 4.53
CA ASP A 25 6.83 -15.22 4.76
C ASP A 25 8.15 -15.71 5.38
N GLU A 26 8.25 -17.02 5.63
CA GLU A 26 9.44 -17.65 6.23
C GLU A 26 10.72 -17.47 5.39
N ARG A 27 10.59 -17.21 4.09
CA ARG A 27 11.71 -16.94 3.17
C ARG A 27 12.06 -15.45 3.11
N GLY A 28 11.36 -14.60 3.85
CA GLY A 28 11.53 -13.15 3.81
C GLY A 28 10.95 -12.53 2.54
N ILE A 29 9.99 -13.17 1.89
CA ILE A 29 9.33 -12.61 0.71
C ILE A 29 8.09 -11.83 1.17
N PRO A 30 7.93 -10.58 0.74
CA PRO A 30 6.75 -9.77 1.07
C PRO A 30 5.42 -10.49 0.74
N LEU A 31 4.48 -10.36 1.66
CA LEU A 31 3.06 -10.67 1.48
C LEU A 31 2.29 -9.36 1.43
N PHE A 32 1.50 -9.18 0.37
CA PHE A 32 0.75 -7.95 0.16
C PHE A 32 -0.70 -8.13 0.64
N ALA A 33 -1.24 -7.06 1.20
CA ALA A 33 -2.66 -6.96 1.52
C ALA A 33 -3.30 -5.86 0.68
N ILE A 34 -4.56 -6.10 0.31
CA ILE A 34 -5.45 -5.11 -0.28
C ILE A 34 -6.41 -4.62 0.80
N ARG A 35 -6.61 -3.31 0.86
CA ARG A 35 -7.45 -2.67 1.88
C ARG A 35 -8.22 -1.52 1.30
N THR A 36 -9.45 -1.31 1.77
CA THR A 36 -10.28 -0.17 1.37
C THR A 36 -10.08 0.98 2.35
N ILE A 37 -9.73 2.16 1.84
CA ILE A 37 -9.49 3.32 2.69
C ILE A 37 -10.81 3.83 3.29
N THR A 38 -10.79 4.07 4.60
CA THR A 38 -11.91 4.62 5.36
C THR A 38 -11.69 6.06 5.79
N LYS A 39 -10.45 6.47 6.05
CA LYS A 39 -10.14 7.85 6.46
C LYS A 39 -8.70 8.26 6.13
N ALA A 40 -8.50 9.56 5.91
CA ALA A 40 -7.18 10.19 5.92
C ALA A 40 -6.76 10.50 7.36
N ILE A 41 -5.53 10.18 7.73
CA ILE A 41 -4.98 10.45 9.07
C ILE A 41 -3.82 11.44 8.95
N GLY A 42 -3.89 12.53 9.71
CA GLY A 42 -2.76 13.43 9.95
C GLY A 42 -2.16 13.20 11.34
N MET A 43 -0.86 12.96 11.39
CA MET A 43 -0.10 12.79 12.65
C MET A 43 0.90 13.93 12.80
N LYS A 44 0.96 14.54 13.99
CA LYS A 44 1.88 15.64 14.28
C LYS A 44 3.25 15.08 14.69
N SER A 45 4.32 15.55 14.06
CA SER A 45 5.70 15.24 14.47
C SER A 45 6.51 16.52 14.61
N GLY A 46 6.56 17.03 15.83
CA GLY A 46 7.20 18.31 16.17
C GLY A 46 6.70 19.44 15.27
N ARG A 47 7.59 20.01 14.45
CA ARG A 47 7.25 21.11 13.52
C ARG A 47 6.54 20.62 12.24
N ASN A 48 6.63 19.34 11.91
CA ASN A 48 6.05 18.77 10.70
C ASN A 48 4.79 17.96 10.99
N SER A 49 4.09 17.56 9.94
CA SER A 49 2.98 16.62 10.01
C SER A 49 3.20 15.52 8.97
N TYR A 50 2.95 14.28 9.36
CA TYR A 50 2.92 13.13 8.47
C TYR A 50 1.46 12.80 8.16
N TRP A 51 1.24 12.29 6.95
CA TRP A 51 -0.08 11.88 6.50
C TRP A 51 -0.06 10.42 6.07
N GLY A 52 -1.16 9.76 6.37
CA GLY A 52 -1.42 8.36 6.09
C GLY A 52 -2.90 8.12 5.88
N VAL A 53 -3.24 6.85 5.74
CA VAL A 53 -4.59 6.39 5.49
C VAL A 53 -4.90 5.26 6.46
N ALA A 54 -6.12 5.26 6.99
CA ALA A 54 -6.67 4.12 7.70
C ALA A 54 -7.63 3.38 6.80
N PHE A 55 -7.79 2.11 7.09
CA PHE A 55 -8.55 1.19 6.26
C PHE A 55 -9.57 0.40 7.10
N ASP A 56 -10.35 -0.42 6.41
CA ASP A 56 -11.51 -1.16 6.89
C ASP A 56 -11.14 -2.35 7.79
N GLU A 57 -10.08 -3.10 7.44
CA GLU A 57 -9.65 -4.28 8.18
C GLU A 57 -8.18 -4.18 8.62
N PRO A 58 -7.82 -4.53 9.87
CA PRO A 58 -6.44 -4.46 10.31
C PRO A 58 -5.52 -5.39 9.51
N LEU A 59 -4.22 -5.05 9.50
CA LEU A 59 -3.15 -5.93 9.05
C LEU A 59 -2.89 -7.03 10.07
N SER A 60 -2.05 -7.99 9.71
CA SER A 60 -1.68 -9.14 10.54
C SER A 60 -1.03 -8.76 11.88
N ASP A 61 -0.39 -7.60 11.95
CA ASP A 61 0.18 -7.03 13.18
C ASP A 61 -0.82 -6.22 14.03
N GLY A 62 -2.07 -6.12 13.57
CA GLY A 62 -3.14 -5.36 14.21
C GLY A 62 -3.19 -3.88 13.83
N SER A 63 -2.29 -3.39 12.97
CA SER A 63 -2.32 -2.00 12.50
C SER A 63 -3.51 -1.76 11.57
N ASP A 64 -4.27 -0.71 11.80
CA ASP A 64 -5.42 -0.27 10.99
C ASP A 64 -5.11 0.95 10.10
N ALA A 65 -3.83 1.35 10.06
CA ALA A 65 -3.39 2.52 9.32
C ALA A 65 -1.95 2.38 8.82
N VAL A 66 -1.65 3.11 7.75
CA VAL A 66 -0.31 3.20 7.19
C VAL A 66 0.02 4.63 6.76
N ALA A 67 1.29 5.04 6.88
CA ALA A 67 1.74 6.29 6.28
C ALA A 67 1.72 6.18 4.74
N TYR A 68 1.42 7.29 4.05
CA TYR A 68 1.24 7.29 2.59
C TYR A 68 2.47 6.76 1.82
N SER A 69 3.67 6.92 2.38
CA SER A 69 4.91 6.42 1.78
C SER A 69 4.97 4.89 1.64
N PHE A 70 4.17 4.15 2.41
CA PHE A 70 4.11 2.69 2.37
C PHE A 70 2.93 2.16 1.56
N VAL A 71 2.08 3.04 1.03
CA VAL A 71 1.12 2.66 -0.02
C VAL A 71 1.91 2.38 -1.29
N LEU A 72 1.87 1.13 -1.74
CA LEU A 72 2.62 0.63 -2.89
C LEU A 72 1.84 0.73 -4.20
N ALA A 73 0.54 0.52 -4.15
CA ALA A 73 -0.34 0.80 -5.27
C ALA A 73 -1.70 1.24 -4.74
N TYR A 74 -2.48 1.91 -5.57
CA TYR A 74 -3.86 2.21 -5.26
C TYR A 74 -4.70 2.29 -6.51
N SER A 75 -5.98 1.94 -6.38
CA SER A 75 -6.99 2.10 -7.41
C SER A 75 -8.04 3.10 -6.92
N THR A 76 -8.41 4.01 -7.81
CA THR A 76 -9.53 4.95 -7.64
C THR A 76 -10.50 4.72 -8.79
N SER A 77 -11.70 5.31 -8.70
CA SER A 77 -12.70 5.29 -9.78
C SER A 77 -12.23 5.86 -11.13
N HIS A 78 -11.01 6.42 -11.21
CA HIS A 78 -10.49 7.08 -12.40
C HIS A 78 -9.14 6.54 -12.87
N ALA A 79 -8.34 5.96 -11.98
CA ALA A 79 -7.00 5.50 -12.30
C ALA A 79 -6.44 4.55 -11.25
N THR A 80 -5.62 3.61 -11.71
CA THR A 80 -4.66 2.85 -10.90
C THR A 80 -3.31 3.56 -10.91
N ASN A 81 -2.68 3.70 -9.73
CA ASN A 81 -1.27 4.02 -9.60
C ASN A 81 -0.52 2.81 -9.07
N ASP A 82 0.42 2.28 -9.85
CA ASP A 82 1.14 1.03 -9.55
C ASP A 82 2.67 1.17 -9.53
N GLU A 83 3.18 2.38 -9.72
CA GLU A 83 4.60 2.63 -9.96
C GLU A 83 5.48 2.14 -8.80
N ARG A 84 5.05 2.39 -7.55
CA ARG A 84 5.79 1.98 -6.36
C ARG A 84 5.77 0.48 -6.16
N LEU A 85 4.65 -0.20 -6.43
CA LEU A 85 4.57 -1.65 -6.32
C LEU A 85 5.47 -2.31 -7.36
N LYS A 86 5.45 -1.86 -8.62
CA LYS A 86 6.35 -2.37 -9.67
C LYS A 86 7.82 -2.26 -9.27
N ALA A 87 8.21 -1.10 -8.74
CA ALA A 87 9.57 -0.82 -8.27
C ALA A 87 9.90 -1.43 -6.89
N TYR A 88 8.91 -1.97 -6.16
CA TYR A 88 9.11 -2.46 -4.80
C TYR A 88 10.02 -3.68 -4.78
N HIS A 89 10.97 -3.62 -3.86
CA HIS A 89 11.87 -4.70 -3.50
C HIS A 89 12.23 -4.54 -2.00
N PRO A 90 12.30 -5.64 -1.22
CA PRO A 90 12.79 -5.57 0.16
C PRO A 90 14.25 -5.07 0.22
N SER A 91 14.72 -4.69 1.41
CA SER A 91 16.09 -4.15 1.55
C SER A 91 17.20 -5.21 1.51
N TRP A 92 16.84 -6.49 1.58
CA TRP A 92 17.76 -7.63 1.54
C TRP A 92 17.74 -8.33 0.18
N THR A 93 18.76 -9.14 -0.07
CA THR A 93 18.88 -9.93 -1.30
C THR A 93 17.99 -11.17 -1.24
N LEU A 94 17.23 -11.39 -2.31
CA LEU A 94 16.43 -12.60 -2.53
C LEU A 94 17.20 -13.58 -3.43
N THR A 95 16.91 -14.88 -3.32
CA THR A 95 17.40 -15.85 -4.31
C THR A 95 16.67 -15.65 -5.63
N SER A 96 17.23 -16.14 -6.75
CA SER A 96 16.54 -16.03 -8.05
C SER A 96 15.16 -16.71 -8.07
N GLU A 97 14.94 -17.73 -7.24
CA GLU A 97 13.63 -18.35 -7.08
C GLU A 97 12.67 -17.42 -6.33
N ASP A 98 13.13 -16.84 -5.21
CA ASP A 98 12.34 -15.90 -4.39
C ASP A 98 11.97 -14.64 -5.16
N GLU A 99 12.86 -14.15 -6.02
CA GLU A 99 12.60 -13.02 -6.92
C GLU A 99 11.42 -13.30 -7.85
N ASN A 100 11.35 -14.49 -8.44
CA ASN A 100 10.24 -14.88 -9.30
C ASN A 100 8.93 -14.95 -8.52
N ILE A 101 8.96 -15.43 -7.27
CA ILE A 101 7.79 -15.44 -6.38
C ILE A 101 7.35 -14.01 -6.06
N LEU A 102 8.28 -13.10 -5.76
CA LEU A 102 7.97 -11.70 -5.52
C LEU A 102 7.34 -11.04 -6.76
N ILE A 103 7.88 -11.28 -7.95
CA ILE A 103 7.31 -10.78 -9.21
C ILE A 103 5.87 -11.26 -9.38
N GLU A 104 5.61 -12.55 -9.16
CA GLU A 104 4.27 -13.12 -9.27
C GLU A 104 3.30 -12.50 -8.24
N ARG A 105 3.71 -12.35 -6.98
CA ARG A 105 2.87 -11.72 -5.95
C ARG A 105 2.54 -10.26 -6.26
N LYS A 106 3.51 -9.50 -6.79
CA LYS A 106 3.26 -8.13 -7.27
C LYS A 106 2.24 -8.13 -8.41
N HIS A 107 2.37 -9.06 -9.37
CA HIS A 107 1.43 -9.17 -10.48
C HIS A 107 0.00 -9.51 -9.99
N GLN A 108 -0.13 -10.46 -9.06
CA GLN A 108 -1.41 -10.84 -8.48
C GLN A 108 -2.07 -9.67 -7.72
N ALA A 109 -1.31 -8.93 -6.91
CA ALA A 109 -1.81 -7.77 -6.20
C ALA A 109 -2.28 -6.65 -7.15
N LEU A 110 -1.55 -6.40 -8.25
CA LEU A 110 -1.94 -5.43 -9.27
C LEU A 110 -3.23 -5.84 -9.99
N LYS A 111 -3.28 -7.09 -10.43
CA LYS A 111 -4.48 -7.62 -11.09
C LYS A 111 -5.71 -7.49 -10.19
N ALA A 112 -5.57 -7.80 -8.91
CA ALA A 112 -6.67 -7.73 -7.96
C ALA A 112 -7.21 -6.30 -7.77
N ILE A 113 -6.37 -5.26 -7.78
CA ILE A 113 -6.85 -3.87 -7.70
C ILE A 113 -7.35 -3.29 -9.03
N ASP A 114 -6.87 -3.82 -10.17
CA ASP A 114 -7.32 -3.40 -11.50
C ASP A 114 -8.69 -3.98 -11.87
N GLU A 115 -9.00 -5.21 -11.42
CA GLU A 115 -10.32 -5.84 -11.62
C GLU A 115 -11.47 -5.13 -10.90
N LEU A 116 -11.17 -4.12 -10.09
CA LEU A 116 -12.13 -3.37 -9.27
C LEU A 116 -12.54 -2.02 -9.91
N ILE A 117 -12.02 -1.74 -11.11
CA ILE A 117 -12.49 -0.63 -11.95
C ILE A 117 -13.62 -1.16 -12.85
N ASP A 118 -14.87 -0.79 -12.54
CA ASP A 118 -16.06 -1.02 -13.38
C ASP A 118 -15.99 -0.27 -14.72
#